data_AF-A0A1C1C8L7-F1
#
_entry.id   AF-A0A1C1C8L7-F1
#
_cell.length_a   1.000
_cell.length_b   1.000
_cell.length_c   1.000
_cell.angle_alpha   90.00
_cell.angle_beta   90.00
_cell.angle_gamma   90.00
#
_symmetry.space_group_name_H-M   'P 1'
#
loop_
_entity.id
_entity.type
_entity.pdbx_description
1 polymer ?
#
loop_
_entity_poly.entity_id
_entity_poly.type
_entity_poly.pdbx_seq_one_letter_code
_entity_poly.pdbx_strand_id
1 'polypeptide(L)' 'MEVHNAVYDVEARKSVLHGISASESVVGPYQNECVLITTFNEAGDKAVKIEEMFDSAYFQQFGQQLQEFMSSQEKQ' A
#
# COMPACT_ATOMS: atom_id res chain seq x y z
N MET A 1 0.24 6.94 5.68
CA MET A 1 0.85 5.64 6.01
C MET A 1 1.56 5.78 7.34
N GLU A 2 1.29 4.86 8.26
CA GLU A 2 2.09 4.67 9.46
C GLU A 2 3.12 3.56 9.18
N VAL A 3 4.41 3.83 9.44
CA VAL A 3 5.49 2.84 9.24
C VAL A 3 5.71 2.09 10.55
N HIS A 4 5.51 0.78 10.54
CA HIS A 4 5.70 -0.09 11.70
C HIS A 4 7.13 -0.66 11.75
N ASN A 5 7.66 -1.06 10.58
CA ASN A 5 9.02 -1.55 10.44
C ASN A 5 9.69 -0.92 9.23
N ALA A 6 10.98 -0.64 9.36
CA ALA A 6 11.83 -0.19 8.26
C ALA A 6 13.14 -0.98 8.28
N VAL A 7 13.56 -1.47 7.11
CA VAL A 7 14.85 -2.12 6.89
C VAL A 7 15.58 -1.37 5.80
N TYR A 8 16.85 -1.04 6.04
CA TYR A 8 17.75 -0.43 5.07
C TYR A 8 18.95 -1.35 4.89
N ASP A 9 19.02 -2.03 3.76
CA ASP A 9 20.12 -2.92 3.39
C ASP A 9 20.97 -2.25 2.31
N VAL A 10 22.09 -1.67 2.76
CA VAL A 10 23.02 -0.94 1.90
C VAL A 10 23.70 -1.87 0.89
N GLU A 11 24.11 -3.07 1.33
CA GLU A 11 24.78 -4.05 0.47
C GLU A 11 23.84 -4.57 -0.62
N ALA A 12 22.58 -4.85 -0.26
CA ALA A 12 21.56 -5.23 -1.22
C ALA A 12 21.00 -4.06 -2.04
N ARG A 13 21.35 -2.81 -1.68
CA ARG A 13 20.80 -1.56 -2.26
C ARG A 13 19.28 -1.56 -2.25
N LYS A 14 18.70 -1.89 -1.08
CA LYS A 14 17.26 -1.98 -0.89
C LYS A 14 16.81 -1.33 0.40
N SER A 15 15.61 -0.76 0.38
CA SER A 15 14.85 -0.45 1.58
C SER A 15 13.52 -1.17 1.55
N VAL A 16 13.08 -1.65 2.71
CA VAL A 16 11.76 -2.25 2.90
C VAL A 16 11.04 -1.48 3.99
N LEU A 17 9.87 -0.93 3.68
CA LEU A 17 8.97 -0.32 4.65
C LEU A 17 7.75 -1.22 4.78
N HIS A 18 7.36 -1.55 6.00
CA HIS A 18 6.14 -2.27 6.31
C HIS A 18 5.29 -1.41 7.23
N GLY A 19 4.00 -1.28 6.93
CA GLY A 19 3.11 -0.45 7.70
C GLY A 19 1.66 -0.49 7.22
N ILE A 20 0.84 0.39 7.77
CA ILE A 20 -0.58 0.51 7.42
C ILE A 20 -0.80 1.79 6.60
N SER A 21 -1.39 1.64 5.43
CA SER A 21 -1.92 2.75 4.65
C SER A 21 -3.36 3.02 5.10
N ALA A 22 -3.58 4.20 5.70
CA ALA A 22 -4.88 4.60 6.22
C ALA A 22 -5.42 5.84 5.52
N SER A 23 -6.72 5.86 5.22
CA SER A 23 -7.45 7.02 4.71
C SER A 23 -8.94 6.92 5.06
N GLU A 24 -9.65 8.03 4.99
CA GLU A 24 -11.12 8.04 5.08
C GLU A 24 -11.74 7.75 3.72
N SER A 25 -12.92 7.11 3.69
CA SER A 25 -13.67 6.88 2.45
C SER A 25 -15.18 6.91 2.68
N VAL A 26 -15.95 7.00 1.59
CA VAL A 26 -17.42 7.00 1.62
C VAL A 26 -18.03 5.70 2.16
N VAL A 27 -17.28 4.59 2.17
CA VAL A 27 -17.71 3.30 2.69
C VAL A 27 -17.16 2.98 4.08
N GLY A 28 -16.48 3.94 4.71
CA GLY A 28 -15.79 3.77 6.00
C GLY A 28 -14.26 3.90 5.89
N PRO A 29 -13.54 3.71 7.00
CA PRO A 29 -12.09 3.88 7.03
C PRO A 29 -11.38 2.81 6.19
N TYR A 30 -10.48 3.24 5.30
CA TYR A 30 -9.50 2.39 4.62
C TYR A 30 -8.28 2.22 5.54
N GLN A 31 -7.85 0.98 5.76
CA GLN A 31 -6.71 0.59 6.59
C GLN A 31 -6.10 -0.70 6.03
N ASN A 32 -5.21 -0.57 5.04
CA ASN A 32 -4.62 -1.73 4.40
C ASN A 32 -3.15 -1.90 4.78
N GLU A 33 -2.74 -3.12 5.11
CA GLU A 33 -1.34 -3.47 5.29
C GLU A 33 -0.60 -3.31 3.96
N CYS A 34 0.57 -2.68 4.03
CA CYS A 34 1.38 -2.36 2.88
C CYS A 34 2.87 -2.63 3.17
N VAL A 35 3.52 -3.30 2.22
CA VAL A 35 4.97 -3.44 2.17
C VAL A 35 5.49 -2.74 0.91
N LEU A 36 6.34 -1.73 1.10
CA LEU A 36 7.03 -1.01 0.04
C LEU A 36 8.49 -1.45 -0.02
N ILE A 37 8.90 -2.04 -1.13
CA ILE A 37 10.29 -2.42 -1.39
C ILE A 37 10.84 -1.47 -2.45
N THR A 38 11.87 -0.70 -2.10
CA THR A 38 12.60 0.15 -3.04
C THR A 38 13.96 -0.47 -3.32
N THR A 39 14.28 -0.67 -4.60
CA THR A 39 15.63 -1.05 -5.04
C THR A 39 16.31 0.16 -5.65
N PHE A 40 17.57 0.38 -5.28
CA PHE A 40 18.38 1.50 -5.74
C PHE A 40 19.38 1.09 -6.82
N ASN A 41 19.82 2.06 -7.62
CA ASN A 41 20.91 1.90 -8.58
C ASN A 41 22.25 1.63 -7.87
N GLU A 42 23.30 1.38 -8.65
CA GLU A 42 24.62 1.06 -8.10
C GLU A 42 25.22 2.12 -7.18
N ALA A 43 24.99 3.40 -7.48
CA ALA A 43 25.42 4.50 -6.64
C ALA A 43 24.56 4.70 -5.37
N GLY A 44 23.44 3.97 -5.24
CA GLY A 44 22.52 4.09 -4.10
C GLY A 44 21.73 5.40 -4.05
N ASP A 45 21.78 6.24 -5.09
CA ASP A 45 21.23 7.61 -5.10
C ASP A 45 19.90 7.72 -5.87
N LYS A 46 19.47 6.67 -6.59
CA LYS A 46 18.22 6.65 -7.35
C LYS A 46 17.46 5.35 -7.15
N ALA A 47 16.15 5.45 -6.94
CA ALA A 47 15.26 4.30 -7.02
C ALA A 47 15.15 3.83 -8.48
N VAL A 48 15.40 2.54 -8.71
CA VAL A 48 15.28 1.89 -10.04
C VAL A 48 14.12 0.92 -10.12
N LYS A 49 13.60 0.49 -8.96
CA LYS A 49 12.42 -0.36 -8.87
C LYS A 49 11.69 -0.05 -7.56
N ILE A 50 10.38 0.06 -7.65
CA ILE A 50 9.49 0.15 -6.50
C ILE A 50 8.49 -0.99 -6.63
N GLU A 51 8.39 -1.81 -5.60
CA GLU A 51 7.41 -2.89 -5.49
C GLU A 51 6.52 -2.59 -4.29
N GLU A 52 5.21 -2.57 -4.53
CA GLU A 52 4.19 -2.36 -3.51
C GLU A 52 3.36 -3.63 -3.38
N MET A 53 3.31 -4.17 -2.17
CA MET A 53 2.49 -5.31 -1.82
C MET A 53 1.42 -4.83 -0.84
N PHE A 54 0.18 -5.23 -1.08
CA PHE A 54 -0.96 -4.93 -0.24
C PHE A 54 -1.62 -6.23 0.23
N ASP A 55 -2.28 -6.22 1.38
CA ASP A 55 -3.16 -7.32 1.77
C ASP A 55 -4.33 -7.39 0.78
N SER A 56 -4.32 -8.44 -0.04
CA SER A 56 -5.31 -8.66 -1.09
C SER A 56 -6.67 -9.06 -0.54
N ALA A 57 -6.73 -9.73 0.62
CA ALA A 57 -7.99 -10.09 1.25
C ALA A 57 -8.70 -8.83 1.77
N TYR A 58 -7.94 -7.94 2.44
CA TYR A 58 -8.46 -6.64 2.84
C TYR A 58 -8.91 -5.83 1.61
N PHE A 59 -8.06 -5.74 0.58
CA PHE A 59 -8.37 -4.96 -0.62
C PHE A 59 -9.63 -5.47 -1.35
N GLN A 60 -9.83 -6.79 -1.40
CA GLN A 60 -11.02 -7.40 -1.98
C GLN A 60 -12.28 -7.05 -1.20
N GLN A 61 -12.24 -7.15 0.14
CA GLN A 61 -13.38 -6.79 0.99
C GLN A 61 -13.74 -5.31 0.84
N PHE A 62 -12.75 -4.42 0.89
CA PHE A 62 -12.95 -2.98 0.73
C PHE A 62 -13.48 -2.64 -0.68
N GLY A 63 -12.94 -3.30 -1.71
CA GLY A 63 -13.40 -3.16 -3.09
C GLY A 63 -14.87 -3.57 -3.27
N GLN A 64 -15.32 -4.62 -2.59
CA GLN A 64 -16.73 -5.01 -2.60
C GLN A 64 -17.63 -3.93 -1.99
N GLN A 65 -17.25 -3.37 -0.84
CA GLN A 65 -18.01 -2.29 -0.20
C GLN A 65 -18.13 -1.07 -1.11
N LEU A 66 -17.02 -0.68 -1.75
CA LEU A 66 -17.02 0.40 -2.75
C LEU A 66 -17.95 0.09 -3.92
N GLN A 67 -17.92 -1.14 -4.46
CA GLN A 67 -18.78 -1.54 -5.57
C GLN A 67 -20.27 -1.49 -5.19
N GLU A 68 -20.62 -1.95 -3.99
CA GLU A 68 -22.00 -1.89 -3.47
C GLU A 68 -22.47 -0.44 -3.31
N PHE A 69 -21.62 0.43 -2.77
CA PHE A 69 -21.91 1.85 -2.64
C PHE A 69 -22.14 2.50 -4.01
N MET A 70 -21.22 2.31 -4.97
CA MET A 70 -21.36 2.88 -6.33
C MET A 70 -22.66 2.41 -7.01
N SER A 71 -22.96 1.11 -6.92
CA SER A 71 -24.20 0.55 -7.48
C SER A 71 -25.46 1.09 -6.81
N SER A 72 -25.38 1.54 -5.55
CA SER A 72 -26.49 2.19 -4.85
C SER A 72 -26.71 3.64 -5.29
N GLN A 73 -25.64 4.32 -5.71
CA GLN A 73 -25.70 5.70 -6.21
C GLN A 73 -26.27 5.76 -7.63
N GLU A 74 -26.03 4.74 -8.46
CA GLU A 74 -26.61 4.65 -9.82
C GLU A 74 -28.13 4.43 -9.83
N LYS A 75 -28.71 3.97 -8.71
CA LYS A 75 -30.16 3.72 -8.58
C LYS A 75 -30.96 4.92 -8.07
N GLN A 76 -30.29 6.01 -7.70
CA GLN A 76 -30.92 7.25 -7.23
C GLN A 76 -31.02 8.25 -8.37
#